data_AF-A0A323TWU6-F1
#
_entry.id   AF-A0A323TWU6-F1
#
_cell.length_a   1.000
_cell.length_b   1.000
_cell.length_c   1.000
_cell.angle_alpha   90.00
_cell.angle_beta   90.00
_cell.angle_gamma   90.00
#
_symmetry.space_group_name_H-M   'P 1'
#
loop_
_entity.id
_entity.type
_entity.pdbx_description
1 polymer ?
#
loop_
_entity_poly.entity_id
_entity_poly.type
_entity_poly.pdbx_seq_one_letter_code
_entity_poly.pdbx_strand_id
1 'polypeptide(L)'
;MNEINFKKFYPVNLEKLKEEINDFWNQTLKEVRDDKIFDLVEKVLKNKNLKVNEVIILFYNIKKVDNYLINKKHRLCDFIINIKFDLSEKKMKRKECLMDIYQAIVSYFNKDEVETALNIFVENNIEFEKEESEIVQVYQEYSSSQKDYILFLYDETIRAIKNNKLRETLEKLYISEEREVFSYIMDKVLLDIVSFAKLEKPYIEEILVDFFDKVKHKIRIESFKRILNYYIEEYKQTEDIGVCSRLIMEKIHEYLKDPHRNSPKWQWGEFNEEQIEIMRIWHINKDLEKYFSIEVNDKIRLQFWRRYIKYIKEVRYFERLKQAIVMLTDKHIFIEFGEKGNAAYGYKKGYISFDEIEKLSRVTKLKNPEEVEIYMKHLPNWEIKLKSILHKHGYSIKVWR
;
A
#
# COMPACT_ATOMS: atom_id res chain seq x y z
N MET A 1 52.32 -16.55 -13.67
CA MET A 1 51.13 -17.19 -14.28
C MET A 1 49.95 -16.79 -13.42
N ASN A 2 49.07 -15.92 -13.92
CA ASN A 2 47.84 -15.57 -13.20
C ASN A 2 46.82 -16.67 -13.46
N GLU A 3 46.44 -17.42 -12.44
CA GLU A 3 45.35 -18.39 -12.54
C GLU A 3 44.05 -17.65 -12.86
N ILE A 4 43.53 -17.89 -14.07
CA ILE A 4 42.21 -17.40 -14.47
C ILE A 4 41.18 -18.17 -13.62
N ASN A 5 40.49 -17.47 -12.75
CA ASN A 5 39.41 -18.05 -11.94
C ASN A 5 38.17 -18.30 -12.83
N PHE A 6 38.06 -19.51 -13.37
CA PHE A 6 36.92 -19.93 -14.20
C PHE A 6 35.58 -19.96 -13.45
N LYS A 7 35.53 -19.90 -12.10
CA LYS A 7 34.26 -19.79 -11.36
C LYS A 7 33.56 -18.45 -11.61
N LYS A 8 34.29 -17.40 -12.02
CA LYS A 8 33.69 -16.11 -12.43
C LYS A 8 32.92 -16.18 -13.76
N PHE A 9 33.13 -17.26 -14.53
CA PHE A 9 32.49 -17.52 -15.83
C PHE A 9 31.48 -18.68 -15.75
N TYR A 10 31.28 -19.29 -14.57
CA TYR A 10 30.14 -20.17 -14.36
C TYR A 10 28.87 -19.30 -14.36
N PRO A 11 27.98 -19.44 -15.35
CA PRO A 11 26.80 -18.61 -15.41
C PRO A 11 25.89 -19.04 -14.27
N VAL A 12 25.71 -18.17 -13.28
CA VAL A 12 24.61 -18.28 -12.28
C VAL A 12 23.26 -18.49 -13.01
N ASN A 13 23.15 -18.00 -14.25
CA ASN A 13 22.04 -18.25 -15.15
C ASN A 13 21.84 -19.73 -15.54
N LEU A 14 22.85 -20.59 -15.59
CA LEU A 14 22.67 -22.00 -15.98
C LEU A 14 22.12 -22.87 -14.86
N GLU A 15 22.50 -22.62 -13.60
CA GLU A 15 21.89 -23.31 -12.45
C GLU A 15 20.43 -22.90 -12.31
N LYS A 16 20.15 -21.59 -12.43
CA LYS A 16 18.79 -21.07 -12.44
C LYS A 16 17.94 -21.60 -13.61
N LEU A 17 18.50 -21.66 -14.82
CA LEU A 17 17.83 -22.25 -15.98
C LEU A 17 17.60 -23.76 -15.82
N LYS A 18 18.53 -24.47 -15.18
CA LYS A 18 18.40 -25.90 -14.88
C LYS A 18 17.30 -26.15 -13.84
N GLU A 19 17.20 -25.32 -12.82
CA GLU A 19 16.11 -25.34 -11.83
C GLU A 19 14.78 -25.04 -12.52
N GLU A 20 14.69 -23.99 -13.34
CA GLU A 20 13.49 -23.65 -14.12
C GLU A 20 13.06 -24.79 -15.07
N ILE A 21 14.01 -25.43 -15.77
CA ILE A 21 13.74 -26.57 -16.65
C ILE A 21 13.28 -27.78 -15.84
N ASN A 22 13.91 -28.07 -14.70
CA ASN A 22 13.50 -29.18 -13.83
C ASN A 22 12.12 -28.93 -13.22
N ASP A 23 11.81 -27.71 -12.79
CA ASP A 23 10.50 -27.34 -12.29
C ASP A 23 9.44 -27.45 -13.38
N PHE A 24 9.74 -26.99 -14.60
CA PHE A 24 8.86 -27.15 -15.75
C PHE A 24 8.57 -28.64 -16.04
N TRP A 25 9.59 -29.50 -16.08
CA TRP A 25 9.40 -30.94 -16.30
C TRP A 25 8.68 -31.63 -15.14
N ASN A 26 8.98 -31.26 -13.90
CA ASN A 26 8.31 -31.78 -12.70
C ASN A 26 6.83 -31.38 -12.66
N GLN A 27 6.48 -30.17 -13.09
CA GLN A 27 5.09 -29.72 -13.24
C GLN A 27 4.38 -30.46 -14.38
N THR A 28 5.04 -30.61 -15.54
CA THR A 28 4.48 -31.31 -16.71
C THR A 28 4.18 -32.79 -16.42
N LEU A 29 4.98 -33.44 -15.56
CA LEU A 29 4.74 -34.83 -15.15
C LEU A 29 3.57 -34.98 -14.15
N LYS A 30 3.20 -33.90 -13.45
CA LYS A 30 2.08 -33.86 -12.50
C LYS A 30 0.75 -33.46 -13.16
N GLU A 31 0.80 -32.76 -14.29
CA GLU A 31 -0.35 -32.53 -15.16
C GLU A 31 -0.73 -33.80 -15.93
N VAL A 32 -1.56 -34.62 -15.29
CA VAL A 32 -2.09 -35.84 -15.90
C VAL A 32 -3.51 -35.63 -16.42
N ARG A 33 -3.92 -36.49 -17.37
CA ARG A 33 -5.30 -36.51 -17.88
C ARG A 33 -6.30 -36.67 -16.72
N ASP A 34 -7.43 -35.97 -16.82
CA ASP A 34 -8.47 -35.94 -15.79
C ASP A 34 -8.94 -37.36 -15.41
N ASP A 35 -9.05 -38.27 -16.38
CA ASP A 35 -9.38 -39.69 -16.15
C ASP A 35 -8.48 -40.34 -15.08
N LYS A 36 -7.18 -40.06 -15.12
CA LYS A 36 -6.21 -40.60 -14.16
C LYS A 36 -6.45 -40.00 -12.77
N ILE A 37 -6.78 -38.71 -12.68
CA ILE A 37 -7.10 -38.04 -11.41
C ILE A 37 -8.35 -38.69 -10.80
N PHE A 38 -9.40 -38.86 -11.59
CA PHE A 38 -10.65 -39.44 -11.13
C PHE A 38 -10.50 -40.91 -10.74
N ASP A 39 -9.71 -41.69 -11.48
CA ASP A 39 -9.36 -43.06 -11.08
C ASP A 39 -8.67 -43.11 -9.72
N LEU A 40 -7.76 -42.18 -9.43
CA LEU A 40 -7.11 -42.08 -8.12
C LEU A 40 -8.09 -41.68 -7.02
N VAL A 41 -9.02 -40.76 -7.29
CA VAL A 41 -10.10 -40.42 -6.36
C VAL A 41 -10.96 -41.64 -6.05
N GLU A 42 -11.38 -42.39 -7.06
CA GLU A 42 -12.17 -43.62 -6.90
C GLU A 42 -11.41 -44.72 -6.13
N LYS A 43 -10.07 -44.80 -6.28
CA LYS A 43 -9.26 -45.70 -5.45
C LYS A 43 -9.36 -45.34 -3.97
N VAL A 44 -9.21 -44.06 -3.62
CA VAL A 44 -9.29 -43.59 -2.23
C VAL A 44 -10.70 -43.81 -1.66
N LEU A 45 -11.75 -43.48 -2.42
CA LEU A 45 -13.14 -43.71 -2.02
C LEU A 45 -13.45 -45.21 -1.78
N LYS A 46 -12.72 -46.11 -2.46
CA LYS A 46 -12.77 -47.56 -2.27
C LYS A 46 -11.77 -48.07 -1.21
N ASN A 47 -11.20 -47.19 -0.40
CA ASN A 47 -10.21 -47.49 0.65
C ASN A 47 -8.95 -48.22 0.15
N LYS A 48 -8.52 -47.95 -1.10
CA LYS A 48 -7.29 -48.51 -1.65
C LYS A 48 -6.08 -47.61 -1.32
N ASN A 49 -4.93 -48.25 -1.13
CA ASN A 49 -3.67 -47.57 -0.88
C ASN A 49 -3.12 -46.92 -2.15
N LEU A 50 -2.41 -45.80 -1.97
CA LEU A 50 -1.76 -45.03 -3.02
C LEU A 50 -0.24 -45.00 -2.85
N LYS A 51 0.47 -44.99 -3.99
CA LYS A 51 1.91 -44.70 -4.04
C LYS A 51 2.18 -43.21 -3.83
N VAL A 52 3.41 -42.86 -3.47
CA VAL A 52 3.83 -41.46 -3.26
C VAL A 52 3.52 -40.58 -4.48
N ASN A 53 3.87 -41.05 -5.67
CA ASN A 53 3.58 -40.31 -6.91
C ASN A 53 2.08 -40.14 -7.19
N GLU A 54 1.22 -41.06 -6.72
CA GLU A 54 -0.24 -40.92 -6.88
C GLU A 54 -0.80 -39.88 -5.91
N VAL A 55 -0.27 -39.81 -4.69
CA VAL A 55 -0.63 -38.79 -3.70
C VAL A 55 -0.19 -37.39 -4.18
N ILE A 56 1.03 -37.27 -4.73
CA ILE A 56 1.53 -36.06 -5.38
C ILE A 56 0.57 -35.57 -6.46
N ILE A 57 0.12 -36.46 -7.35
CA ILE A 57 -0.84 -36.13 -8.42
C ILE A 57 -2.15 -35.57 -7.84
N LEU A 58 -2.68 -36.19 -6.78
CA LEU A 58 -3.92 -35.75 -6.16
C LEU A 58 -3.80 -34.35 -5.55
N PHE A 59 -2.75 -34.09 -4.75
CA PHE A 59 -2.59 -32.80 -4.09
C PHE A 59 -2.20 -31.69 -5.06
N TYR A 60 -1.38 -31.98 -6.08
CA TYR A 60 -1.09 -31.01 -7.14
C TYR A 60 -2.37 -30.56 -7.85
N ASN A 61 -3.32 -31.49 -8.06
CA ASN A 61 -4.59 -31.24 -8.75
C ASN A 61 -5.78 -31.05 -7.78
N ILE A 62 -5.54 -30.60 -6.55
CA ILE A 62 -6.53 -30.63 -5.46
C ILE A 62 -7.84 -29.87 -5.78
N LYS A 63 -7.80 -28.81 -6.60
CA LYS A 63 -9.00 -28.07 -7.04
C LYS A 63 -9.87 -28.91 -7.98
N LYS A 64 -9.26 -29.70 -8.88
CA LYS A 64 -9.98 -30.64 -9.75
C LYS A 64 -10.56 -31.80 -8.96
N VAL A 65 -9.79 -32.31 -7.98
CA VAL A 65 -10.24 -33.34 -7.04
C VAL A 65 -11.49 -32.88 -6.28
N ASP A 66 -11.46 -31.67 -5.71
CA ASP A 66 -12.59 -31.10 -4.97
C ASP A 66 -13.84 -30.98 -5.86
N ASN A 67 -13.70 -30.43 -7.07
CA ASN A 67 -14.81 -30.33 -8.03
C ASN A 67 -15.45 -31.70 -8.33
N TYR A 68 -14.63 -32.74 -8.50
CA TYR A 68 -15.13 -34.10 -8.72
C TYR A 68 -15.82 -34.68 -7.48
N LEU A 69 -15.27 -34.44 -6.28
CA LEU A 69 -15.85 -34.88 -5.01
C LEU A 69 -17.20 -34.20 -4.73
N ILE A 70 -17.34 -32.90 -5.05
CA ILE A 70 -18.61 -32.17 -4.94
C ILE A 70 -19.71 -32.86 -5.75
N ASN A 71 -19.41 -33.26 -6.99
CA ASN A 71 -20.36 -34.00 -7.85
C ASN A 71 -20.73 -35.37 -7.27
N LYS A 72 -19.81 -35.98 -6.50
CA LYS A 72 -20.01 -37.26 -5.80
C LYS A 72 -20.59 -37.09 -4.40
N LYS A 73 -20.89 -35.86 -3.96
CA LYS A 73 -21.39 -35.52 -2.62
C LYS A 73 -20.45 -35.94 -1.48
N HIS A 74 -19.15 -35.88 -1.72
CA HIS A 74 -18.12 -36.07 -0.70
C HIS A 74 -17.45 -34.74 -0.34
N ARG A 75 -17.07 -34.57 0.93
CA ARG A 75 -16.30 -33.41 1.39
C ARG A 75 -14.81 -33.66 1.17
N LEU A 76 -14.08 -32.60 0.81
CA LEU A 76 -12.64 -32.67 0.58
C LEU A 76 -11.85 -33.05 1.86
N CYS A 77 -12.21 -32.49 3.01
CA CYS A 77 -11.56 -32.79 4.30
C CYS A 77 -11.65 -34.29 4.66
N ASP A 78 -12.85 -34.87 4.55
CA ASP A 78 -13.07 -36.30 4.77
C ASP A 78 -12.28 -37.15 3.76
N PHE A 79 -12.20 -36.73 2.50
CA PHE A 79 -11.42 -37.41 1.48
C PHE A 79 -9.93 -37.44 1.83
N ILE A 80 -9.35 -36.30 2.21
CA ILE A 80 -7.93 -36.16 2.56
C ILE A 80 -7.55 -37.10 3.71
N ILE A 81 -8.37 -37.15 4.77
CA ILE A 81 -8.14 -38.02 5.94
C ILE A 81 -8.15 -39.51 5.56
N ASN A 82 -8.90 -39.88 4.52
CA ASN A 82 -9.02 -41.27 4.07
C ASN A 82 -7.90 -41.72 3.11
N ILE A 83 -7.01 -40.82 2.67
CA ILE A 83 -5.86 -41.19 1.84
C ILE A 83 -4.90 -42.06 2.66
N LYS A 84 -4.59 -43.25 2.14
CA LYS A 84 -3.64 -44.20 2.75
C LYS A 84 -2.48 -44.47 1.81
N PHE A 85 -1.26 -44.39 2.31
CA PHE A 85 -0.08 -44.80 1.56
C PHE A 85 0.04 -46.32 1.45
N ASP A 86 0.62 -46.77 0.35
CA ASP A 86 1.14 -48.12 0.23
C ASP A 86 2.18 -48.38 1.34
N LEU A 87 1.97 -49.46 2.10
CA LEU A 87 2.81 -49.83 3.25
C LEU A 87 4.25 -50.17 2.84
N SER A 88 4.49 -50.47 1.55
CA SER A 88 5.83 -50.69 1.01
C SER A 88 6.64 -49.40 0.87
N GLU A 89 6.01 -48.22 0.89
CA GLU A 89 6.69 -46.93 0.82
C GLU A 89 7.09 -46.43 2.21
N LYS A 90 8.41 -46.34 2.46
CA LYS A 90 8.98 -45.81 3.70
C LYS A 90 8.46 -44.40 3.99
N LYS A 91 8.14 -44.10 5.26
CA LYS A 91 7.66 -42.77 5.68
C LYS A 91 8.58 -41.64 5.23
N MET A 92 9.89 -41.85 5.33
CA MET A 92 10.93 -40.92 4.87
C MET A 92 10.76 -40.48 3.41
N LYS A 93 10.32 -41.36 2.51
CA LYS A 93 10.11 -41.03 1.08
C LYS A 93 8.85 -40.19 0.86
N ARG A 94 7.87 -40.28 1.75
CA ARG A 94 6.58 -39.58 1.62
C ARG A 94 6.71 -38.06 1.73
N LYS A 95 7.84 -37.55 2.25
CA LYS A 95 8.15 -36.12 2.28
C LYS A 95 8.23 -35.48 0.89
N GLU A 96 8.41 -36.28 -0.17
CA GLU A 96 8.29 -35.83 -1.57
C GLU A 96 6.91 -35.20 -1.87
N CYS A 97 5.86 -35.56 -1.11
CA CYS A 97 4.53 -34.96 -1.26
C CYS A 97 4.40 -33.56 -0.65
N LEU A 98 5.37 -33.12 0.16
CA LEU A 98 5.17 -31.97 1.05
C LEU A 98 4.95 -30.67 0.29
N MET A 99 5.65 -30.48 -0.82
CA MET A 99 5.42 -29.32 -1.69
C MET A 99 3.96 -29.27 -2.12
N ASP A 100 3.43 -30.36 -2.68
CA ASP A 100 2.06 -30.39 -3.18
C ASP A 100 1.01 -30.22 -2.06
N ILE A 101 1.30 -30.77 -0.87
CA ILE A 101 0.47 -30.56 0.33
C ILE A 101 0.49 -29.09 0.77
N TYR A 102 1.67 -28.47 0.87
CA TYR A 102 1.79 -27.06 1.23
C TYR A 102 1.10 -26.17 0.20
N GLN A 103 1.29 -26.45 -1.10
CA GLN A 103 0.58 -25.76 -2.17
C GLN A 103 -0.95 -25.93 -2.07
N ALA A 104 -1.44 -27.07 -1.60
CA ALA A 104 -2.86 -27.28 -1.31
C ALA A 104 -3.35 -26.43 -0.12
N ILE A 105 -2.57 -26.33 0.97
CA ILE A 105 -2.85 -25.41 2.09
C ILE A 105 -2.96 -23.98 1.56
N VAL A 106 -1.98 -23.52 0.79
CA VAL A 106 -1.98 -22.18 0.19
C VAL A 106 -3.21 -21.96 -0.71
N SER A 107 -3.60 -22.96 -1.49
CA SER A 107 -4.75 -22.88 -2.40
C SER A 107 -6.11 -22.88 -1.68
N TYR A 108 -6.15 -23.35 -0.43
CA TYR A 108 -7.34 -23.40 0.41
C TYR A 108 -7.15 -22.59 1.70
N PHE A 109 -6.36 -21.51 1.63
CA PHE A 109 -5.97 -20.67 2.77
C PHE A 109 -7.13 -20.15 3.63
N ASN A 110 -8.35 -20.11 3.10
CA ASN A 110 -9.56 -19.63 3.78
C ASN A 110 -10.54 -20.77 4.14
N LYS A 111 -10.05 -22.02 4.19
CA LYS A 111 -10.84 -23.22 4.52
C LYS A 111 -10.14 -24.01 5.64
N ASP A 112 -10.39 -23.59 6.87
CA ASP A 112 -9.80 -24.17 8.09
C ASP A 112 -9.97 -25.70 8.19
N GLU A 113 -11.11 -26.23 7.75
CA GLU A 113 -11.37 -27.70 7.73
C GLU A 113 -10.42 -28.45 6.79
N VAL A 114 -10.07 -27.85 5.64
CA VAL A 114 -9.16 -28.45 4.65
C VAL A 114 -7.72 -28.33 5.12
N GLU A 115 -7.34 -27.17 5.65
CA GLU A 115 -6.04 -26.94 6.29
C GLU A 115 -5.80 -27.98 7.40
N THR A 116 -6.77 -28.13 8.31
CA THR A 116 -6.70 -29.10 9.41
C THR A 116 -6.53 -30.52 8.89
N ALA A 117 -7.29 -30.92 7.87
CA ALA A 117 -7.17 -32.25 7.28
C ALA A 117 -5.78 -32.51 6.65
N LEU A 118 -5.20 -31.50 5.98
CA LEU A 118 -3.86 -31.59 5.40
C LEU A 118 -2.78 -31.70 6.49
N ASN A 119 -2.89 -30.93 7.57
CA ASN A 119 -1.95 -31.00 8.70
C ASN A 119 -2.01 -32.37 9.38
N ILE A 120 -3.21 -32.88 9.67
CA ILE A 120 -3.42 -34.24 10.21
C ILE A 120 -2.84 -35.30 9.25
N PHE A 121 -3.01 -35.12 7.94
CA PHE A 121 -2.44 -36.03 6.95
C PHE A 121 -0.91 -36.08 7.04
N VAL A 122 -0.25 -34.92 7.15
CA VAL A 122 1.21 -34.83 7.30
C VAL A 122 1.67 -35.50 8.59
N GLU A 123 1.09 -35.13 9.74
CA GLU A 123 1.48 -35.65 11.06
C GLU A 123 1.41 -37.17 11.14
N ASN A 124 0.37 -37.78 10.55
CA ASN A 124 0.19 -39.22 10.60
C ASN A 124 1.11 -39.98 9.63
N ASN A 125 1.48 -39.36 8.51
CA ASN A 125 2.07 -40.09 7.39
C ASN A 125 3.53 -39.75 7.09
N ILE A 126 4.01 -38.57 7.44
CA ILE A 126 5.33 -38.05 7.06
C ILE A 126 6.21 -37.93 8.31
N GLU A 127 7.47 -38.32 8.16
CA GLU A 127 8.49 -38.22 9.22
C GLU A 127 9.61 -37.30 8.75
N PHE A 128 10.03 -36.37 9.61
CA PHE A 128 11.02 -35.35 9.31
C PHE A 128 12.36 -35.61 10.03
N GLU A 129 13.47 -35.30 9.37
CA GLU A 129 14.84 -35.41 9.89
C GLU A 129 15.46 -34.03 10.20
N LYS A 130 16.75 -34.00 10.60
CA LYS A 130 17.48 -32.77 10.95
C LYS A 130 17.98 -31.95 9.76
N GLU A 131 18.29 -32.59 8.63
CA GLU A 131 18.75 -31.92 7.41
C GLU A 131 17.66 -32.02 6.35
N GLU A 132 16.71 -31.08 6.42
CA GLU A 132 15.51 -31.13 5.61
C GLU A 132 15.48 -30.04 4.54
N SER A 133 14.82 -30.35 3.43
CA SER A 133 14.63 -29.42 2.31
C SER A 133 13.95 -28.12 2.74
N GLU A 134 14.14 -27.04 1.98
CA GLU A 134 13.59 -25.71 2.31
C GLU A 134 12.07 -25.74 2.56
N ILE A 135 11.31 -26.47 1.73
CA ILE A 135 9.86 -26.60 1.91
C ILE A 135 9.46 -27.29 3.21
N VAL A 136 10.27 -28.25 3.69
CA VAL A 136 10.05 -28.90 4.99
C VAL A 136 10.28 -27.93 6.12
N GLN A 137 11.33 -27.11 6.03
CA GLN A 137 11.61 -26.08 7.03
C GLN A 137 10.47 -25.06 7.08
N VAL A 138 9.98 -24.60 5.94
CA VAL A 138 8.83 -23.68 5.84
C VAL A 138 7.57 -24.28 6.46
N TYR A 139 7.25 -25.53 6.13
CA TYR A 139 6.09 -26.21 6.72
C TYR A 139 6.25 -26.38 8.25
N GLN A 140 7.44 -26.75 8.72
CA GLN A 140 7.72 -26.89 10.15
C GLN A 140 7.63 -25.56 10.90
N GLU A 141 8.11 -24.46 10.31
CA GLU A 141 7.94 -23.11 10.85
C GLU A 141 6.45 -22.76 11.00
N TYR A 142 5.65 -23.03 9.97
CA TYR A 142 4.20 -22.86 10.00
C TYR A 142 3.53 -23.74 11.05
N SER A 143 3.73 -25.05 11.00
CA SER A 143 3.08 -26.02 11.91
C SER A 143 3.45 -25.77 13.37
N SER A 144 4.72 -25.43 13.65
CA SER A 144 5.19 -25.14 15.02
C SER A 144 4.63 -23.82 15.57
N SER A 145 4.13 -22.93 14.72
CA SER A 145 3.53 -21.66 15.16
C SER A 145 2.23 -21.84 15.93
N GLN A 146 1.58 -23.01 15.80
CA GLN A 146 0.25 -23.32 16.39
C GLN A 146 -0.84 -22.32 16.02
N LYS A 147 -0.72 -21.71 14.83
CA LYS A 147 -1.66 -20.75 14.27
C LYS A 147 -2.28 -21.33 13.01
N ASP A 148 -3.48 -20.85 12.67
CA ASP A 148 -4.00 -21.06 11.32
C ASP A 148 -3.06 -20.41 10.29
N TYR A 149 -3.12 -20.91 9.05
CA TYR A 149 -2.21 -20.52 7.99
C TYR A 149 -2.27 -19.01 7.70
N ILE A 150 -3.45 -18.40 7.79
CA ILE A 150 -3.62 -16.97 7.53
C ILE A 150 -2.98 -16.13 8.62
N LEU A 151 -3.13 -16.50 9.88
CA LEU A 151 -2.53 -15.77 11.00
C LEU A 151 -1.01 -15.94 11.01
N PHE A 152 -0.51 -17.13 10.69
CA PHE A 152 0.92 -17.36 10.45
C PHE A 152 1.44 -16.44 9.33
N LEU A 153 0.82 -16.48 8.15
CA LEU A 153 1.25 -15.69 7.00
C LEU A 153 1.15 -14.18 7.28
N TYR A 154 0.15 -13.74 8.03
CA TYR A 154 0.00 -12.36 8.45
C TYR A 154 1.19 -11.91 9.31
N ASP A 155 1.54 -12.68 10.33
CA ASP A 155 2.63 -12.34 11.24
C ASP A 155 3.99 -12.33 10.53
N GLU A 156 4.24 -13.31 9.66
CA GLU A 156 5.45 -13.34 8.83
C GLU A 156 5.49 -12.14 7.88
N THR A 157 4.37 -11.79 7.25
CA THR A 157 4.28 -10.62 6.35
C THR A 157 4.55 -9.32 7.09
N ILE A 158 3.94 -9.11 8.27
CA ILE A 158 4.18 -7.93 9.11
C ILE A 158 5.65 -7.88 9.56
N ARG A 159 6.23 -9.01 9.96
CA ARG A 159 7.65 -9.10 10.37
C ARG A 159 8.57 -8.78 9.19
N ALA A 160 8.26 -9.31 8.01
CA ALA A 160 9.03 -9.08 6.80
C ALA A 160 8.97 -7.62 6.35
N ILE A 161 7.80 -6.97 6.44
CA ILE A 161 7.63 -5.53 6.20
C ILE A 161 8.49 -4.72 7.18
N LYS A 162 8.43 -5.04 8.49
CA LYS A 162 9.21 -4.34 9.51
C LYS A 162 10.72 -4.45 9.28
N ASN A 163 11.17 -5.54 8.68
CA ASN A 163 12.58 -5.84 8.45
C ASN A 163 13.05 -5.58 7.01
N ASN A 164 12.21 -5.01 6.14
CA ASN A 164 12.50 -4.78 4.73
C ASN A 164 12.91 -6.06 3.95
N LYS A 165 12.23 -7.18 4.23
CA LYS A 165 12.47 -8.51 3.63
C LYS A 165 11.22 -9.15 3.03
N LEU A 166 10.21 -8.34 2.73
CA LEU A 166 8.92 -8.83 2.23
C LEU A 166 9.07 -9.77 1.04
N ARG A 167 9.76 -9.32 -0.02
CA ARG A 167 9.92 -10.12 -1.24
C ARG A 167 10.60 -11.45 -0.97
N GLU A 168 11.74 -11.42 -0.27
CA GLU A 168 12.48 -12.63 0.14
C GLU A 168 11.60 -13.59 0.96
N THR A 169 10.76 -13.03 1.85
CA THR A 169 9.88 -13.82 2.72
C THR A 169 8.73 -14.44 1.92
N LEU A 170 8.10 -13.70 1.02
CA LEU A 170 7.03 -14.23 0.17
C LEU A 170 7.56 -15.29 -0.82
N GLU A 171 8.75 -15.08 -1.39
CA GLU A 171 9.45 -16.07 -2.21
C GLU A 171 9.73 -17.35 -1.39
N LYS A 172 10.31 -17.23 -0.18
CA LYS A 172 10.51 -18.36 0.75
C LYS A 172 9.21 -19.11 1.08
N LEU A 173 8.11 -18.38 1.24
CA LEU A 173 6.79 -18.93 1.57
C LEU A 173 6.01 -19.43 0.34
N TYR A 174 6.61 -19.40 -0.87
CA TYR A 174 5.99 -19.79 -2.14
C TYR A 174 4.68 -19.04 -2.44
N ILE A 175 4.65 -17.75 -2.10
CA ILE A 175 3.53 -16.84 -2.35
C ILE A 175 3.92 -15.87 -3.46
N SER A 176 3.36 -16.08 -4.66
CA SER A 176 3.53 -15.17 -5.78
C SER A 176 2.39 -14.15 -5.86
N GLU A 177 2.64 -13.02 -6.53
CA GLU A 177 1.69 -11.91 -6.63
C GLU A 177 0.40 -12.30 -7.38
N GLU A 178 0.44 -13.32 -8.24
CA GLU A 178 -0.72 -13.80 -8.99
C GLU A 178 -1.69 -14.64 -8.16
N ARG A 179 -1.31 -15.06 -6.95
CA ARG A 179 -2.13 -15.94 -6.12
C ARG A 179 -3.16 -15.17 -5.30
N GLU A 180 -4.35 -15.74 -5.16
CA GLU A 180 -5.43 -15.13 -4.38
C GLU A 180 -5.04 -14.83 -2.93
N VAL A 181 -4.26 -15.74 -2.32
CA VAL A 181 -3.75 -15.60 -0.95
C VAL A 181 -2.86 -14.36 -0.77
N PHE A 182 -2.08 -13.97 -1.80
CA PHE A 182 -1.25 -12.77 -1.75
C PHE A 182 -2.13 -11.54 -1.64
N SER A 183 -3.12 -11.41 -2.53
CA SER A 183 -4.07 -10.30 -2.48
C SER A 183 -4.79 -10.27 -1.13
N TYR A 184 -5.24 -11.42 -0.63
CA TYR A 184 -5.96 -11.51 0.63
C TYR A 184 -5.10 -11.05 1.83
N ILE A 185 -3.86 -11.56 1.94
CA ILE A 185 -3.00 -11.18 3.05
C ILE A 185 -2.62 -9.71 2.95
N MET A 186 -2.39 -9.21 1.74
CA MET A 186 -2.02 -7.82 1.55
C MET A 186 -3.15 -6.86 1.90
N ASP A 187 -4.38 -7.19 1.52
CA ASP A 187 -5.57 -6.43 1.90
C ASP A 187 -5.70 -6.36 3.42
N LYS A 188 -5.50 -7.49 4.12
CA LYS A 188 -5.54 -7.56 5.59
C LYS A 188 -4.45 -6.70 6.23
N VAL A 189 -3.22 -6.85 5.75
CA VAL A 189 -2.04 -6.10 6.25
C VAL A 189 -2.20 -4.61 6.03
N LEU A 190 -2.68 -4.15 4.87
CA LEU A 190 -2.90 -2.72 4.62
C LEU A 190 -3.95 -2.12 5.55
N LEU A 191 -5.06 -2.82 5.76
CA LEU A 191 -6.13 -2.35 6.64
C LEU A 191 -5.64 -2.23 8.09
N ASP A 192 -4.82 -3.18 8.55
CA ASP A 192 -4.28 -3.22 9.90
C ASP A 192 -3.10 -2.24 10.09
N ILE A 193 -2.13 -2.19 9.17
CA ILE A 193 -1.00 -1.24 9.26
C ILE A 193 -1.50 0.20 9.28
N VAL A 194 -2.48 0.55 8.46
CA VAL A 194 -3.05 1.90 8.50
C VAL A 194 -3.72 2.20 9.85
N SER A 195 -4.24 1.18 10.54
CA SER A 195 -4.86 1.32 11.85
C SER A 195 -3.82 1.38 13.00
N PHE A 196 -2.65 0.75 12.83
CA PHE A 196 -1.63 0.62 13.89
C PHE A 196 -0.42 1.55 13.73
N ALA A 197 -0.09 1.95 12.51
CA ALA A 197 1.06 2.81 12.26
C ALA A 197 0.61 4.26 12.40
N LYS A 198 0.93 4.86 13.55
CA LYS A 198 1.37 6.26 13.54
C LYS A 198 2.54 6.30 12.56
N LEU A 199 2.35 6.88 11.38
CA LEU A 199 3.29 6.86 10.25
C LEU A 199 4.58 7.62 10.59
N GLU A 200 5.42 7.02 11.44
CA GLU A 200 6.63 7.64 12.00
C GLU A 200 7.92 7.01 11.43
N LYS A 201 7.80 6.02 10.55
CA LYS A 201 8.96 5.34 9.94
C LYS A 201 8.93 5.47 8.41
N PRO A 202 9.85 6.26 7.80
CA PRO A 202 9.88 6.51 6.36
C PRO A 202 9.84 5.25 5.48
N TYR A 203 10.51 4.16 5.88
CA TYR A 203 10.49 2.91 5.11
C TYR A 203 9.10 2.24 5.05
N ILE A 204 8.26 2.42 6.08
CA ILE A 204 6.88 1.89 6.06
C ILE A 204 6.07 2.64 5.00
N GLU A 205 6.31 3.94 4.85
CA GLU A 205 5.63 4.76 3.85
C GLU A 205 6.00 4.32 2.42
N GLU A 206 7.27 4.02 2.16
CA GLU A 206 7.74 3.49 0.87
C GLU A 206 7.07 2.16 0.52
N ILE A 207 7.01 1.25 1.49
CA ILE A 207 6.34 -0.04 1.33
C ILE A 207 4.84 0.14 1.05
N LEU A 208 4.16 1.02 1.80
CA LEU A 208 2.74 1.32 1.59
C LEU A 208 2.48 1.91 0.20
N VAL A 209 3.36 2.79 -0.28
CA VAL A 209 3.26 3.37 -1.63
C VAL A 209 3.38 2.30 -2.71
N ASP A 210 4.33 1.37 -2.61
CA ASP A 210 4.43 0.23 -3.53
C ASP A 210 3.16 -0.64 -3.50
N PHE A 211 2.61 -0.88 -2.29
CA PHE A 211 1.41 -1.68 -2.16
C PHE A 211 0.16 -1.03 -2.73
N PHE A 212 0.01 0.29 -2.64
CA PHE A 212 -1.15 0.95 -3.23
C PHE A 212 -1.25 0.69 -4.73
N ASP A 213 -0.13 0.49 -5.43
CA ASP A 213 -0.14 0.17 -6.87
C ASP A 213 -0.62 -1.25 -7.16
N LYS A 214 -0.44 -2.17 -6.20
CA LYS A 214 -0.66 -3.61 -6.40
C LYS A 214 -2.04 -4.09 -5.96
N VAL A 215 -2.73 -3.35 -5.08
CA VAL A 215 -4.03 -3.79 -4.54
C VAL A 215 -5.23 -3.37 -5.37
N LYS A 216 -6.35 -4.07 -5.16
CA LYS A 216 -7.63 -3.77 -5.82
C LYS A 216 -8.09 -2.35 -5.47
N HIS A 217 -8.74 -1.68 -6.43
CA HIS A 217 -9.24 -0.30 -6.27
C HIS A 217 -10.05 -0.11 -4.97
N LYS A 218 -10.99 -1.02 -4.68
CA LYS A 218 -11.83 -0.95 -3.46
C LYS A 218 -11.00 -0.90 -2.18
N ILE A 219 -9.94 -1.70 -2.10
CA ILE A 219 -9.07 -1.78 -0.93
C ILE A 219 -8.21 -0.54 -0.83
N ARG A 220 -7.62 -0.10 -1.95
CA ARG A 220 -6.86 1.16 -2.03
C ARG A 220 -7.67 2.34 -1.50
N ILE A 221 -8.92 2.50 -1.98
CA ILE A 221 -9.81 3.58 -1.55
C ILE A 221 -10.11 3.50 -0.06
N GLU A 222 -10.39 2.31 0.48
CA GLU A 222 -10.62 2.12 1.91
C GLU A 222 -9.38 2.44 2.76
N SER A 223 -8.19 2.02 2.30
CA SER A 223 -6.92 2.38 2.95
C SER A 223 -6.70 3.89 2.95
N PHE A 224 -6.96 4.58 1.82
CA PHE A 224 -6.85 6.04 1.73
C PHE A 224 -7.80 6.73 2.72
N LYS A 225 -9.06 6.29 2.83
CA LYS A 225 -10.02 6.84 3.81
C LYS A 225 -9.50 6.75 5.24
N ARG A 226 -8.95 5.58 5.61
CA ARG A 226 -8.41 5.36 6.96
C ARG A 226 -7.17 6.21 7.25
N ILE A 227 -6.25 6.33 6.28
CA ILE A 227 -5.07 7.20 6.38
C ILE A 227 -5.49 8.67 6.55
N LEU A 228 -6.41 9.14 5.72
CA LEU A 228 -6.90 10.52 5.80
C LEU A 228 -7.60 10.77 7.13
N ASN A 229 -8.39 9.82 7.65
CA ASN A 229 -8.99 9.93 9.00
C ASN A 229 -7.93 10.06 10.09
N TYR A 230 -6.85 9.28 10.02
CA TYR A 230 -5.73 9.43 10.95
C TYR A 230 -5.13 10.85 10.88
N TYR A 231 -4.83 11.35 9.68
CA TYR A 231 -4.29 12.69 9.51
C TYR A 231 -5.24 13.80 9.96
N ILE A 232 -6.56 13.64 9.77
CA ILE A 232 -7.56 14.57 10.27
C ILE A 232 -7.47 14.69 11.79
N GLU A 233 -7.41 13.56 12.50
CA GLU A 233 -7.36 13.57 13.97
C GLU A 233 -6.06 14.17 14.49
N GLU A 234 -4.91 13.84 13.89
CA GLU A 234 -3.62 14.45 14.24
C GLU A 234 -3.59 15.96 13.93
N TYR A 235 -4.16 16.37 12.79
CA TYR A 235 -4.26 17.79 12.41
C TYR A 235 -5.20 18.56 13.34
N LYS A 236 -6.32 17.98 13.77
CA LYS A 236 -7.25 18.62 14.73
C LYS A 236 -6.56 18.91 16.07
N GLN A 237 -5.61 18.07 16.48
CA GLN A 237 -4.86 18.23 17.73
C GLN A 237 -3.71 19.23 17.60
N THR A 238 -2.97 19.20 16.50
CA THR A 238 -1.72 19.96 16.32
C THR A 238 -1.89 21.27 15.55
N GLU A 239 -2.93 21.38 14.72
CA GLU A 239 -3.06 22.37 13.63
C GLU A 239 -1.83 22.41 12.68
N ASP A 240 -1.00 21.36 12.66
CA ASP A 240 0.18 21.27 11.81
C ASP A 240 -0.04 20.28 10.68
N ILE A 241 -0.06 20.75 9.43
CA ILE A 241 -0.21 19.89 8.25
C ILE A 241 1.05 19.07 7.96
N GLY A 242 2.19 19.40 8.60
CA GLY A 242 3.44 18.65 8.52
C GLY A 242 3.36 17.22 9.06
N VAL A 243 2.31 16.89 9.83
CA VAL A 243 2.03 15.52 10.29
C VAL A 243 1.65 14.56 9.15
N CYS A 244 1.22 15.10 8.00
CA CYS A 244 0.87 14.29 6.85
C CYS A 244 2.14 13.87 6.10
N SER A 245 2.37 12.56 5.95
CA SER A 245 3.48 12.07 5.11
C SER A 245 3.35 12.61 3.69
N ARG A 246 4.40 13.28 3.22
CA ARG A 246 4.47 13.76 1.86
C ARG A 246 4.38 12.63 0.85
N LEU A 247 5.08 11.52 1.10
CA LEU A 247 5.14 10.38 0.19
C LEU A 247 3.75 9.75 0.00
N ILE A 248 3.03 9.53 1.10
CA ILE A 248 1.69 8.97 1.08
C ILE A 248 0.68 9.93 0.44
N MET A 249 0.72 11.22 0.81
CA MET A 249 -0.20 12.22 0.24
C MET A 249 0.03 12.45 -1.26
N GLU A 250 1.29 12.41 -1.72
CA GLU A 250 1.60 12.43 -3.15
C GLU A 250 1.03 11.21 -3.87
N LYS A 251 1.07 10.02 -3.25
CA LYS A 251 0.47 8.81 -3.82
C LYS A 251 -1.06 8.91 -3.88
N ILE A 252 -1.71 9.40 -2.83
CA ILE A 252 -3.15 9.66 -2.82
C ILE A 252 -3.51 10.65 -3.94
N HIS A 253 -2.75 11.75 -4.07
CA HIS A 253 -2.95 12.74 -5.13
C HIS A 253 -2.79 12.14 -6.53
N GLU A 254 -1.79 11.28 -6.74
CA GLU A 254 -1.56 10.62 -8.02
C GLU A 254 -2.82 9.89 -8.51
N TYR A 255 -3.50 9.19 -7.61
CA TYR A 255 -4.72 8.42 -7.89
C TYR A 255 -5.99 9.26 -7.98
N LEU A 256 -6.22 10.15 -7.00
CA LEU A 256 -7.49 10.86 -6.84
C LEU A 256 -7.51 12.27 -7.46
N LYS A 257 -6.33 12.79 -7.83
CA LYS A 257 -6.11 14.18 -8.28
C LYS A 257 -6.58 15.20 -7.24
N ASP A 258 -6.58 16.48 -7.60
CA ASP A 258 -6.97 17.57 -6.69
C ASP A 258 -8.50 17.64 -6.56
N PRO A 259 -9.08 17.43 -5.37
CA PRO A 259 -10.53 17.40 -5.18
C PRO A 259 -11.25 18.69 -5.61
N HIS A 260 -10.54 19.82 -5.67
CA HIS A 260 -11.11 21.12 -6.00
C HIS A 260 -10.63 21.67 -7.35
N ARG A 261 -9.69 21.01 -8.03
CA ARG A 261 -9.20 21.39 -9.36
C ARG A 261 -9.23 20.19 -10.30
N ASN A 262 -10.14 20.21 -11.27
CA ASN A 262 -10.19 19.26 -12.39
C ASN A 262 -10.41 17.78 -12.02
N SER A 263 -10.77 17.42 -10.78
CA SER A 263 -11.19 16.06 -10.46
C SER A 263 -12.64 15.79 -10.91
N PRO A 264 -12.90 14.68 -11.60
CA PRO A 264 -14.26 14.16 -11.74
C PRO A 264 -14.88 13.91 -10.36
N LYS A 265 -16.09 14.43 -10.12
CA LYS A 265 -16.83 14.26 -8.85
C LYS A 265 -16.92 12.80 -8.36
N TRP A 266 -16.84 11.83 -9.27
CA TRP A 266 -16.89 10.41 -8.92
C TRP A 266 -15.64 9.89 -8.19
N GLN A 267 -14.46 10.49 -8.39
CA GLN A 267 -13.20 10.01 -7.77
C GLN A 267 -13.19 10.22 -6.25
N TRP A 268 -13.76 11.34 -5.80
CA TRP A 268 -13.89 11.70 -4.38
C TRP A 268 -15.27 11.37 -3.81
N GLY A 269 -16.17 10.78 -4.61
CA GLY A 269 -17.59 10.59 -4.23
C GLY A 269 -17.79 9.65 -3.04
N GLU A 270 -16.81 8.83 -2.69
CA GLU A 270 -16.86 7.97 -1.51
C GLU A 270 -16.19 8.55 -0.25
N PHE A 271 -15.59 9.75 -0.35
CA PHE A 271 -14.88 10.41 0.73
C PHE A 271 -15.78 11.44 1.41
N ASN A 272 -15.61 11.61 2.72
CA ASN A 272 -16.33 12.63 3.47
C ASN A 272 -15.69 14.02 3.31
N GLU A 273 -16.40 15.06 3.76
CA GLU A 273 -15.94 16.45 3.63
C GLU A 273 -14.62 16.72 4.38
N GLU A 274 -14.40 16.10 5.55
CA GLU A 274 -13.15 16.28 6.30
C GLU A 274 -11.95 15.69 5.56
N GLN A 275 -12.13 14.53 4.89
CA GLN A 275 -11.12 13.86 4.07
C GLN A 275 -10.75 14.68 2.84
N ILE A 276 -11.75 15.29 2.22
CA ILE A 276 -11.54 16.23 1.11
C ILE A 276 -10.81 17.48 1.61
N GLU A 277 -11.20 18.02 2.76
CA GLU A 277 -10.62 19.23 3.33
C GLU A 277 -9.15 19.05 3.74
N ILE A 278 -8.78 17.93 4.36
CA ILE A 278 -7.37 17.68 4.73
C ILE A 278 -6.48 17.57 3.48
N MET A 279 -6.99 16.95 2.40
CA MET A 279 -6.29 16.86 1.12
C MET A 279 -6.09 18.25 0.50
N ARG A 280 -7.12 19.08 0.53
CA ARG A 280 -7.06 20.47 0.06
C ARG A 280 -6.03 21.29 0.84
N ILE A 281 -6.03 21.18 2.16
CA ILE A 281 -5.07 21.88 3.03
C ILE A 281 -3.64 21.44 2.70
N TRP A 282 -3.40 20.14 2.55
CA TRP A 282 -2.09 19.61 2.16
C TRP A 282 -1.64 20.12 0.78
N HIS A 283 -2.54 20.17 -0.20
CA HIS A 283 -2.25 20.72 -1.53
C HIS A 283 -1.80 22.17 -1.47
N ILE A 284 -2.53 22.99 -0.73
CA ILE A 284 -2.17 24.38 -0.53
C ILE A 284 -0.82 24.51 0.17
N ASN A 285 -0.53 23.63 1.12
CA ASN A 285 0.77 23.64 1.80
C ASN A 285 1.90 23.35 0.81
N LYS A 286 1.70 22.34 -0.05
CA LYS A 286 2.64 21.99 -1.12
C LYS A 286 2.87 23.17 -2.10
N ASP A 287 1.82 23.87 -2.49
CA ASP A 287 1.91 25.06 -3.35
C ASP A 287 2.64 26.21 -2.65
N LEU A 288 2.27 26.53 -1.40
CA LEU A 288 2.95 27.56 -0.60
C LEU A 288 4.43 27.23 -0.39
N GLU A 289 4.76 25.96 -0.09
CA GLU A 289 6.13 25.49 0.05
C GLU A 289 6.95 25.72 -1.20
N LYS A 290 6.42 25.31 -2.36
CA LYS A 290 7.05 25.51 -3.66
C LYS A 290 7.36 26.99 -3.87
N TYR A 291 6.39 27.87 -3.66
CA TYR A 291 6.56 29.29 -3.97
C TYR A 291 7.49 29.99 -2.97
N PHE A 292 7.23 29.86 -1.67
CA PHE A 292 7.99 30.59 -0.67
C PHE A 292 9.38 29.97 -0.41
N SER A 293 9.59 28.67 -0.62
CA SER A 293 10.92 28.06 -0.40
C SER A 293 11.81 28.11 -1.64
N ILE A 294 11.24 27.89 -2.84
CA ILE A 294 12.02 27.74 -4.08
C ILE A 294 12.06 29.05 -4.86
N GLU A 295 10.89 29.65 -5.14
CA GLU A 295 10.79 30.81 -6.05
C GLU A 295 11.21 32.13 -5.37
N VAL A 296 10.80 32.33 -4.11
CA VAL A 296 11.02 33.57 -3.35
C VAL A 296 12.09 33.44 -2.25
N ASN A 297 12.31 32.21 -1.76
CA ASN A 297 13.22 31.89 -0.65
C ASN A 297 12.95 32.71 0.65
N ASP A 298 11.68 32.79 1.05
CA ASP A 298 11.19 33.46 2.25
C ASP A 298 10.43 32.48 3.18
N LYS A 299 11.19 31.79 4.03
CA LYS A 299 10.65 30.80 4.97
C LYS A 299 9.78 31.42 6.08
N ILE A 300 9.97 32.71 6.39
CA ILE A 300 9.21 33.39 7.44
C ILE A 300 7.77 33.58 6.95
N ARG A 301 7.60 34.09 5.72
CA ARG A 301 6.26 34.22 5.10
C ARG A 301 5.58 32.86 4.90
N LEU A 302 6.33 31.82 4.54
CA LEU A 302 5.79 30.46 4.48
C LEU A 302 5.21 30.03 5.82
N GLN A 303 5.98 30.14 6.91
CA GLN A 303 5.53 29.76 8.25
C GLN A 303 4.33 30.61 8.70
N PHE A 304 4.30 31.90 8.36
CA PHE A 304 3.16 32.77 8.64
C PHE A 304 1.89 32.24 7.97
N TRP A 305 1.92 32.03 6.64
CA TRP A 305 0.72 31.63 5.90
C TRP A 305 0.26 30.21 6.20
N ARG A 306 1.19 29.30 6.55
CA ARG A 306 0.84 27.96 7.06
C ARG A 306 -0.09 28.00 8.28
N ARG A 307 0.07 28.98 9.18
CA ARG A 307 -0.82 29.13 10.35
C ARG A 307 -2.27 29.45 9.95
N TYR A 308 -2.48 30.03 8.77
CA TYR A 308 -3.81 30.40 8.26
C TYR A 308 -4.31 29.46 7.14
N ILE A 309 -3.62 28.36 6.89
CA ILE A 309 -3.84 27.51 5.72
C ILE A 309 -5.27 26.97 5.61
N LYS A 310 -5.93 26.70 6.75
CA LYS A 310 -7.33 26.26 6.80
C LYS A 310 -8.31 27.24 6.14
N TYR A 311 -7.96 28.53 6.09
CA TYR A 311 -8.80 29.58 5.48
C TYR A 311 -8.54 29.80 4.00
N ILE A 312 -7.34 29.47 3.53
CA ILE A 312 -6.96 29.62 2.12
C ILE A 312 -7.62 28.48 1.38
N LYS A 313 -8.41 28.75 0.34
CA LYS A 313 -9.12 27.75 -0.49
C LYS A 313 -8.38 27.42 -1.79
N GLU A 314 -7.64 28.38 -2.33
CA GLU A 314 -6.87 28.20 -3.57
C GLU A 314 -5.63 29.10 -3.56
N VAL A 315 -4.51 28.63 -4.13
CA VAL A 315 -3.29 29.42 -4.32
C VAL A 315 -2.84 29.34 -5.78
N ARG A 316 -2.50 30.48 -6.38
CA ARG A 316 -1.86 30.55 -7.70
C ARG A 316 -0.64 31.46 -7.68
N TYR A 317 0.37 31.09 -8.44
CA TYR A 317 1.58 31.86 -8.63
C TYR A 317 1.66 32.44 -10.04
N PHE A 318 2.00 33.72 -10.12
CA PHE A 318 2.13 34.48 -11.35
C PHE A 318 3.52 35.10 -11.42
N GLU A 319 4.48 34.32 -11.92
CA GLU A 319 5.89 34.72 -12.08
C GLU A 319 6.02 36.06 -12.81
N ARG A 320 5.34 36.20 -13.95
CA ARG A 320 5.30 37.39 -14.81
C ARG A 320 4.74 38.66 -14.14
N LEU A 321 4.06 38.54 -13.00
CA LEU A 321 3.44 39.65 -12.28
C LEU A 321 4.25 39.99 -11.03
N LYS A 322 5.57 40.14 -11.18
CA LYS A 322 6.52 40.38 -10.07
C LYS A 322 6.45 39.28 -9.02
N GLN A 323 6.37 38.03 -9.49
CA GLN A 323 6.28 36.85 -8.63
C GLN A 323 5.08 36.93 -7.67
N ALA A 324 3.90 37.26 -8.19
CA ALA A 324 2.71 37.42 -7.37
C ALA A 324 2.20 36.05 -6.89
N ILE A 325 2.00 35.90 -5.60
CA ILE A 325 1.35 34.74 -4.96
C ILE A 325 -0.04 35.19 -4.53
N VAL A 326 -1.06 34.57 -5.11
CA VAL A 326 -2.46 34.94 -4.91
C VAL A 326 -3.16 33.83 -4.15
N MET A 327 -3.71 34.17 -2.99
CA MET A 327 -4.34 33.26 -2.05
C MET A 327 -5.82 33.65 -1.90
N LEU A 328 -6.72 32.80 -2.35
CA LEU A 328 -8.16 33.00 -2.23
C LEU A 328 -8.67 32.41 -0.92
N THR A 329 -9.56 33.11 -0.23
CA THR A 329 -10.29 32.63 0.94
C THR A 329 -11.79 32.82 0.73
N ASP A 330 -12.62 32.46 1.72
CA ASP A 330 -14.06 32.69 1.65
C ASP A 330 -14.47 34.17 1.68
N LYS A 331 -13.64 35.04 2.26
CA LYS A 331 -13.96 36.46 2.45
C LYS A 331 -13.07 37.41 1.65
N HIS A 332 -11.82 37.03 1.42
CA HIS A 332 -10.81 37.91 0.82
C HIS A 332 -9.98 37.19 -0.25
N ILE A 333 -9.36 37.97 -1.13
CA ILE A 333 -8.24 37.55 -1.97
C ILE A 333 -6.99 38.28 -1.50
N PHE A 334 -5.97 37.51 -1.09
CA PHE A 334 -4.68 38.04 -0.67
C PHE A 334 -3.68 37.92 -1.81
N ILE A 335 -2.88 38.97 -2.00
CA ILE A 335 -1.87 39.06 -3.04
C ILE A 335 -0.57 39.48 -2.37
N GLU A 336 0.41 38.58 -2.42
CA GLU A 336 1.79 38.85 -2.03
C GLU A 336 2.69 38.90 -3.26
N PHE A 337 3.84 39.57 -3.14
CA PHE A 337 4.82 39.63 -4.22
C PHE A 337 6.18 39.15 -3.72
N GLY A 338 6.87 38.34 -4.53
CA GLY A 338 8.19 37.82 -4.22
C GLY A 338 9.31 38.86 -4.27
N GLU A 339 9.21 39.84 -5.17
CA GLU A 339 10.23 40.90 -5.31
C GLU A 339 10.42 41.72 -4.03
N LYS A 340 11.68 42.05 -3.69
CA LYS A 340 12.04 42.87 -2.52
C LYS A 340 11.32 44.22 -2.52
N GLY A 341 10.87 44.66 -1.34
CA GLY A 341 10.23 45.96 -1.14
C GLY A 341 8.72 46.01 -1.40
N ASN A 342 8.08 44.88 -1.65
CA ASN A 342 6.63 44.80 -1.83
C ASN A 342 5.87 44.53 -0.53
N ALA A 343 4.55 44.75 -0.57
CA ALA A 343 3.61 44.58 0.52
C ALA A 343 2.65 43.43 0.21
N ALA A 344 1.98 42.89 1.22
CA ALA A 344 0.80 42.07 1.06
C ALA A 344 -0.45 42.95 0.95
N TYR A 345 -1.33 42.61 0.01
CA TYR A 345 -2.60 43.29 -0.23
C TYR A 345 -3.74 42.29 -0.07
N GLY A 346 -4.78 42.65 0.66
CA GLY A 346 -6.00 41.87 0.80
C GLY A 346 -7.20 42.69 0.35
N TYR A 347 -8.02 42.09 -0.50
CA TYR A 347 -9.22 42.69 -1.08
C TYR A 347 -10.43 41.81 -0.75
N LYS A 348 -11.65 42.36 -0.80
CA LYS A 348 -12.87 41.53 -0.72
C LYS A 348 -12.86 40.45 -1.79
N LYS A 349 -13.40 39.27 -1.45
CA LYS A 349 -13.65 38.22 -2.43
C LYS A 349 -14.52 38.79 -3.57
N GLY A 350 -14.10 38.54 -4.81
CA GLY A 350 -14.76 39.07 -6.01
C GLY A 350 -14.14 40.36 -6.56
N TYR A 351 -13.17 40.99 -5.87
CA TYR A 351 -12.43 42.14 -6.41
C TYR A 351 -11.75 41.84 -7.75
N ILE A 352 -11.11 40.67 -7.85
CA ILE A 352 -10.49 40.18 -9.07
C ILE A 352 -10.49 38.64 -9.09
N SER A 353 -10.79 38.05 -10.24
CA SER A 353 -10.75 36.60 -10.46
C SER A 353 -9.38 36.12 -10.95
N PHE A 354 -9.08 34.82 -10.83
CA PHE A 354 -7.85 34.25 -11.36
C PHE A 354 -7.74 34.42 -12.89
N ASP A 355 -8.84 34.25 -13.63
CA ASP A 355 -8.88 34.43 -15.10
C ASP A 355 -8.60 35.87 -15.52
N GLU A 356 -9.02 36.86 -14.71
CA GLU A 356 -8.65 38.25 -14.94
C GLU A 356 -7.17 38.49 -14.68
N ILE A 357 -6.62 37.93 -13.59
CA ILE A 357 -5.18 38.04 -13.27
C ILE A 357 -4.34 37.44 -14.41
N GLU A 358 -4.77 36.30 -14.95
CA GLU A 358 -4.11 35.63 -16.07
C GLU A 358 -3.98 36.52 -17.32
N LYS A 359 -4.89 37.48 -17.50
CA LYS A 359 -4.88 38.42 -18.65
C LYS A 359 -4.15 39.74 -18.38
N LEU A 360 -3.82 40.05 -17.13
CA LEU A 360 -3.14 41.32 -16.79
C LEU A 360 -1.73 41.35 -17.37
N SER A 361 -1.26 42.45 -17.94
CA SER A 361 0.15 42.62 -18.32
C SER A 361 1.00 43.30 -17.25
N ARG A 362 0.37 43.94 -16.26
CA ARG A 362 1.02 44.75 -15.21
C ARG A 362 0.37 44.52 -13.86
N VAL A 363 1.12 44.77 -12.79
CA VAL A 363 0.66 44.59 -11.40
C VAL A 363 -0.24 45.72 -10.87
N THR A 364 -0.50 46.77 -11.65
CA THR A 364 -1.20 47.98 -11.17
C THR A 364 -2.56 47.66 -10.54
N LYS A 365 -3.35 46.78 -11.19
CA LYS A 365 -4.64 46.32 -10.66
C LYS A 365 -4.49 45.48 -9.38
N LEU A 366 -3.36 44.79 -9.21
CA LEU A 366 -3.06 43.96 -8.03
C LEU A 366 -2.55 44.78 -6.83
N LYS A 367 -2.22 46.06 -7.03
CA LYS A 367 -1.72 46.99 -6.01
C LYS A 367 -2.62 48.21 -5.86
N ASN A 368 -3.91 48.09 -6.20
CA ASN A 368 -4.86 49.20 -6.12
C ASN A 368 -5.02 49.65 -4.66
N PRO A 369 -4.64 50.88 -4.30
CA PRO A 369 -4.76 51.38 -2.93
C PRO A 369 -6.18 51.82 -2.56
N GLU A 370 -7.07 52.04 -3.52
CA GLU A 370 -8.44 52.51 -3.26
C GLU A 370 -9.37 51.39 -2.80
N GLU A 371 -9.10 50.17 -3.27
CA GLU A 371 -9.94 48.98 -3.04
C GLU A 371 -9.37 48.06 -1.94
N VAL A 372 -8.17 48.36 -1.43
CA VAL A 372 -7.47 47.49 -0.47
C VAL A 372 -8.14 47.56 0.90
N GLU A 373 -8.52 46.41 1.45
CA GLU A 373 -9.03 46.32 2.83
C GLU A 373 -7.90 46.02 3.82
N ILE A 374 -6.93 45.23 3.38
CA ILE A 374 -5.82 44.79 4.21
C ILE A 374 -4.53 45.16 3.49
N TYR A 375 -3.80 46.12 4.04
CA TYR A 375 -2.51 46.51 3.52
C TYR A 375 -1.41 46.24 4.54
N MET A 376 -0.38 45.51 4.14
CA MET A 376 0.72 45.16 5.04
C MET A 376 2.08 45.31 4.37
N LYS A 377 2.85 46.30 4.82
CA LYS A 377 4.28 46.39 4.52
C LYS A 377 5.05 45.42 5.42
N HIS A 378 5.96 44.64 4.84
CA HIS A 378 6.86 43.73 5.57
C HIS A 378 7.99 44.49 6.30
N LEU A 379 7.61 45.37 7.23
CA LEU A 379 8.50 46.05 8.18
C LEU A 379 8.75 45.17 9.42
N PRO A 380 9.68 45.52 10.33
CA PRO A 380 9.82 44.79 11.58
C PRO A 380 8.48 44.59 12.30
N ASN A 381 8.25 43.39 12.83
CA ASN A 381 7.00 42.96 13.49
C ASN A 381 5.75 42.94 12.59
N TRP A 382 5.91 42.83 11.26
CA TRP A 382 4.77 42.74 10.34
C TRP A 382 3.85 41.55 10.65
N GLU A 383 4.40 40.42 11.11
CA GLU A 383 3.61 39.22 11.45
C GLU A 383 2.60 39.49 12.56
N ILE A 384 3.00 40.22 13.61
CA ILE A 384 2.14 40.59 14.74
C ILE A 384 1.02 41.53 14.26
N LYS A 385 1.38 42.50 13.41
CA LYS A 385 0.42 43.47 12.86
C LYS A 385 -0.59 42.77 11.94
N LEU A 386 -0.11 41.93 11.02
CA LEU A 386 -0.99 41.20 10.11
C LEU A 386 -1.88 40.24 10.90
N LYS A 387 -1.36 39.53 11.91
CA LYS A 387 -2.18 38.69 12.80
C LYS A 387 -3.35 39.46 13.40
N SER A 388 -3.10 40.64 13.95
CA SER A 388 -4.14 41.46 14.56
C SER A 388 -5.21 41.88 13.53
N ILE A 389 -4.78 42.26 12.33
CA ILE A 389 -5.70 42.61 11.23
C ILE A 389 -6.52 41.38 10.81
N LEU A 390 -5.87 40.26 10.53
CA LEU A 390 -6.53 39.01 10.14
C LEU A 390 -7.56 38.57 11.20
N HIS A 391 -7.23 38.69 12.49
CA HIS A 391 -8.16 38.39 13.57
C HIS A 391 -9.43 39.25 13.53
N LYS A 392 -9.31 40.57 13.28
CA LYS A 392 -10.47 41.48 13.12
C LYS A 392 -11.36 41.10 11.95
N HIS A 393 -10.79 40.53 10.89
CA HIS A 393 -11.54 40.03 9.73
C HIS A 393 -12.09 38.60 9.93
N GLY A 394 -11.90 38.01 11.11
CA GLY A 394 -12.43 36.72 11.52
C GLY A 394 -11.52 35.53 11.24
N TYR A 395 -10.24 35.76 10.91
CA TYR A 395 -9.26 34.70 10.76
C TYR A 395 -8.55 34.45 12.10
N SER A 396 -8.93 33.37 12.79
CA SER A 396 -8.37 33.00 14.09
C SER A 396 -7.48 31.76 14.01
N ILE A 397 -6.46 31.73 14.86
CA ILE A 397 -5.50 30.62 14.98
C ILE A 397 -5.40 30.27 16.45
N LYS A 398 -5.37 28.97 16.78
CA LYS A 398 -5.35 28.53 18.18
C LYS A 398 -3.95 28.64 18.78
N VAL A 399 -2.93 28.39 17.98
CA VAL A 399 -1.52 28.37 18.42
C VAL A 399 -0.72 29.45 17.69
N TRP A 400 -0.10 30.35 18.45
CA TRP A 400 0.92 31.29 17.96
C TRP A 400 2.23 30.92 18.64
N ARG A 401 2.90 29.90 18.13
CA ARG A 401 4.28 29.55 18.50
C ARG A 401 5.23 30.01 17.42
#